data_AF-A0A8J2KX17-F1
#
_entry.id   AF-A0A8J2KX17-F1
#
_cell.length_a   1.000
_cell.length_b   1.000
_cell.length_c   1.000
_cell.angle_alpha   90.00
_cell.angle_beta   90.00
_cell.angle_gamma   90.00
#
_symmetry.space_group_name_H-M   'P 1'
#
loop_
_entity.id
_entity.type
_entity.pdbx_description
1 polymer ?
#
loop_
_entity_poly.entity_id
_entity_poly.type
_entity_poly.pdbx_seq_one_letter_code
_entity_poly.pdbx_strand_id
1 'polypeptide(L)'
;MVTFQPLDETVKRNATLTGYLLLESEWGLIQQFLDFLKPFYDMTLKISNQDKPTLSLIALIYQQLFSHLESYKTSTSCHSDLKETAERAIEKLEKYYPTSDGLVCLMSLILDPRCRLKWYVCRIFRQNYNNVKKESY
;
A
#
# COMPACT_ATOMS: atom_id res chain seq x y z
N MET A 1 -20.26 7.66 -16.03
CA MET A 1 -21.36 7.95 -15.10
C MET A 1 -22.36 6.81 -15.20
N VAL A 2 -22.43 5.96 -14.18
CA VAL A 2 -23.48 4.93 -14.05
C VAL A 2 -24.52 5.52 -13.11
N THR A 3 -25.66 5.93 -13.65
CA THR A 3 -26.76 6.48 -12.86
C THR A 3 -27.62 5.33 -12.34
N PHE A 4 -27.58 5.07 -11.03
CA PHE A 4 -28.47 4.11 -10.39
C PHE A 4 -29.86 4.75 -10.22
N GLN A 5 -30.63 4.81 -11.31
CA GLN A 5 -31.99 5.37 -11.34
C GLN A 5 -32.90 4.94 -10.17
N PRO A 6 -32.90 3.69 -9.68
CA PRO A 6 -33.74 3.30 -8.55
C PRO A 6 -33.34 3.99 -7.24
N LEU A 7 -32.05 4.20 -7.02
CA LEU A 7 -31.50 4.80 -5.81
C LEU A 7 -31.82 6.30 -5.76
N ASP A 8 -31.63 6.99 -6.88
CA ASP A 8 -31.93 8.42 -7.01
C ASP A 8 -33.41 8.72 -6.79
N GLU A 9 -34.31 7.81 -7.21
CA GLU A 9 -35.74 7.92 -6.95
C GLU A 9 -36.11 7.70 -5.48
N THR A 10 -35.45 6.77 -4.79
CA THR A 10 -35.67 6.56 -3.34
C THR A 10 -35.19 7.72 -2.49
N VAL A 11 -34.08 8.36 -2.87
CA VAL A 11 -33.56 9.54 -2.19
C VAL A 11 -34.48 10.73 -2.40
N LYS A 12 -34.95 10.97 -3.64
CA LYS A 12 -35.92 12.05 -3.93
C LYS A 12 -37.23 11.91 -3.14
N ARG A 13 -37.63 10.68 -2.79
CA ARG A 13 -38.83 10.42 -1.98
C ARG A 13 -38.63 10.68 -0.48
N ASN A 14 -37.39 10.82 0.00
CA ASN A 14 -37.13 10.95 1.43
C ASN A 14 -36.02 11.99 1.69
N ALA A 15 -36.41 13.22 1.99
CA ALA A 15 -35.48 14.36 2.15
C ALA A 15 -34.44 14.16 3.28
N THR A 16 -34.70 13.26 4.23
CA THR A 16 -33.76 12.84 5.27
C THR A 16 -32.59 12.01 4.73
N LEU A 17 -32.76 11.34 3.58
CA LEU A 17 -31.74 10.49 2.97
C LEU A 17 -30.69 11.28 2.17
N THR A 18 -31.00 12.52 1.79
CA THR A 18 -30.11 13.39 1.00
C THR A 18 -28.79 13.70 1.73
N GLY A 19 -28.79 13.71 3.06
CA GLY A 19 -27.57 13.92 3.86
C GLY A 19 -26.64 12.70 3.94
N TYR A 20 -27.09 11.52 3.48
CA TYR A 20 -26.29 10.28 3.45
C TYR A 20 -25.73 9.99 2.06
N LEU A 21 -26.03 10.85 1.08
CA LEU A 21 -25.55 10.71 -0.29
C LEU A 21 -24.16 11.29 -0.39
N LEU A 22 -23.21 10.43 -0.77
CA LEU A 22 -21.83 10.84 -0.98
C LEU A 22 -21.76 11.80 -2.17
N LEU A 23 -21.12 12.94 -1.95
CA LEU A 23 -20.79 13.90 -2.98
C LEU A 23 -19.72 13.30 -3.92
N GLU A 24 -19.66 13.80 -5.16
CA GLU A 24 -18.62 13.39 -6.13
C GLU A 24 -17.20 13.56 -5.57
N SER A 25 -16.96 14.58 -4.76
CA SER A 25 -15.68 14.78 -4.07
C SER A 25 -15.38 13.68 -3.05
N GLU A 26 -16.40 13.18 -2.34
CA GLU A 26 -16.26 12.10 -1.36
C GLU A 26 -16.05 10.76 -2.06
N TRP A 27 -16.74 10.51 -3.18
CA TRP A 27 -16.45 9.37 -4.06
C TRP A 27 -15.02 9.42 -4.59
N GLY A 28 -14.53 10.59 -4.98
CA GLY A 28 -13.15 10.78 -5.41
C GLY A 28 -12.13 10.48 -4.30
N LEU A 29 -12.45 10.82 -3.05
CA LEU A 29 -11.62 10.47 -1.89
C LEU A 29 -11.64 8.97 -1.61
N ILE A 30 -12.82 8.34 -1.64
CA ILE A 30 -12.96 6.88 -1.49
C ILE A 30 -12.13 6.16 -2.56
N GLN A 31 -12.18 6.61 -3.81
CA GLN A 31 -11.39 6.03 -4.88
C GLN A 31 -9.88 6.10 -4.59
N GLN A 32 -9.38 7.24 -4.11
CA GLN A 32 -7.98 7.36 -3.72
C GLN A 32 -7.60 6.44 -2.54
N PHE A 33 -8.50 6.23 -1.58
CA PHE A 33 -8.30 5.26 -0.50
C PHE A 33 -8.29 3.81 -1.00
N LEU A 34 -9.15 3.47 -1.97
CA LEU A 34 -9.12 2.14 -2.61
C LEU A 34 -7.79 1.90 -3.31
N ASP A 35 -7.29 2.89 -4.05
CA ASP A 35 -5.98 2.79 -4.72
C ASP A 35 -4.83 2.71 -3.70
N PHE A 36 -4.93 3.44 -2.59
CA PHE A 36 -4.00 3.34 -1.47
C PHE A 36 -3.98 1.94 -0.84
N LEU A 37 -5.14 1.31 -0.65
CA LEU A 37 -5.26 -0.01 -0.01
C LEU A 37 -5.00 -1.19 -0.96
N LYS A 38 -5.11 -0.98 -2.27
CA LYS A 38 -5.00 -2.05 -3.27
C LYS A 38 -3.72 -2.89 -3.16
N PRO A 39 -2.51 -2.31 -2.96
CA PRO A 39 -1.32 -3.12 -2.78
C PRO A 39 -1.35 -4.00 -1.53
N PHE A 40 -2.01 -3.58 -0.45
CA PHE A 40 -2.19 -4.43 0.72
C PHE A 40 -3.06 -5.64 0.39
N TYR A 41 -4.19 -5.41 -0.28
CA TYR A 41 -5.07 -6.48 -0.73
C TYR A 41 -4.34 -7.48 -1.65
N ASP A 42 -3.64 -6.99 -2.67
CA ASP A 42 -2.93 -7.83 -3.63
C ASP A 42 -1.85 -8.70 -2.95
N MET A 43 -1.10 -8.13 -1.99
CA MET A 43 -0.07 -8.88 -1.25
C MET A 43 -0.67 -9.90 -0.29
N THR A 44 -1.76 -9.56 0.40
CA THR A 44 -2.46 -10.49 1.29
C THR A 44 -3.01 -11.66 0.49
N LEU A 45 -3.75 -11.40 -0.60
CA LEU A 45 -4.28 -12.44 -1.48
C LEU A 45 -3.15 -13.34 -2.01
N LYS A 46 -2.02 -12.73 -2.38
CA LYS A 46 -0.85 -13.46 -2.86
C LYS A 46 -0.24 -14.37 -1.80
N ILE A 47 -0.17 -13.98 -0.53
CA ILE A 47 0.33 -14.85 0.55
C ILE A 47 -0.70 -15.95 0.87
N SER A 48 -1.99 -15.58 0.95
CA SER A 48 -3.07 -16.51 1.35
C SER A 48 -3.26 -17.66 0.36
N ASN A 49 -2.98 -17.45 -0.93
CA ASN A 49 -3.16 -18.43 -1.99
C ASN A 49 -1.89 -19.25 -2.31
N GLN A 50 -0.94 -19.39 -1.39
CA GLN A 50 0.31 -20.14 -1.64
C GLN A 50 0.34 -21.47 -0.90
N ASP A 51 0.57 -22.55 -1.66
CA ASP A 51 0.82 -23.89 -1.12
C ASP A 51 2.27 -24.10 -0.63
N LYS A 52 3.09 -23.04 -0.69
CA LYS A 52 4.53 -23.07 -0.39
C LYS A 52 4.86 -22.13 0.76
N PRO A 53 5.99 -22.34 1.47
CA PRO A 53 6.43 -21.42 2.51
C PRO A 53 6.49 -19.98 1.97
N THR A 54 5.79 -19.08 2.67
CA THR A 54 5.65 -17.66 2.32
C THR A 54 6.60 -16.75 3.10
N LEU A 55 7.32 -17.30 4.09
CA LEU A 55 8.24 -16.57 4.95
C LEU A 55 9.31 -15.79 4.15
N SER A 56 9.82 -16.40 3.08
CA SER A 56 10.78 -15.78 2.16
C SER A 56 10.19 -14.61 1.36
N LEU A 57 8.86 -14.52 1.24
CA LEU A 57 8.17 -13.43 0.53
C LEU A 57 7.89 -12.23 1.43
N ILE A 58 7.86 -12.43 2.76
CA ILE A 58 7.51 -11.39 3.73
C ILE A 58 8.42 -10.17 3.57
N ALA A 59 9.74 -10.36 3.51
CA ALA A 59 10.69 -9.27 3.33
C ALA A 59 10.44 -8.47 2.03
N LEU A 60 10.09 -9.15 0.93
CA LEU A 60 9.76 -8.49 -0.34
C LEU A 60 8.45 -7.71 -0.27
N ILE A 61 7.46 -8.24 0.45
CA ILE A 61 6.15 -7.63 0.61
C ILE A 61 6.26 -6.36 1.44
N TYR A 62 6.96 -6.41 2.57
CA TYR A 62 7.24 -5.21 3.36
C TYR A 62 7.98 -4.16 2.54
N GLN A 63 8.98 -4.56 1.75
CA GLN A 63 9.68 -3.61 0.88
C GLN A 63 8.73 -2.93 -0.13
N GLN A 64 7.84 -3.69 -0.78
CA GLN A 64 6.88 -3.13 -1.72
C GLN A 64 5.87 -2.20 -1.03
N LEU A 65 5.38 -2.58 0.16
CA LEU A 65 4.46 -1.74 0.94
C LEU A 65 5.12 -0.45 1.42
N PHE A 66 6.36 -0.50 1.91
CA PHE A 66 7.10 0.71 2.28
C PHE A 66 7.32 1.63 1.09
N SER A 67 7.75 1.11 -0.06
CA SER A 67 7.90 1.94 -1.27
C SER A 67 6.59 2.55 -1.75
N HIS A 68 5.48 1.81 -1.64
CA HIS A 68 4.14 2.34 -1.92
C HIS A 68 3.79 3.50 -0.98
N LEU A 69 3.92 3.31 0.34
CA LEU A 69 3.60 4.35 1.32
C LEU A 69 4.52 5.58 1.24
N GLU A 70 5.81 5.38 1.01
CA GLU A 70 6.78 6.47 0.81
C GLU A 70 6.39 7.34 -0.41
N SER A 71 5.78 6.77 -1.44
CA SER A 71 5.35 7.53 -2.63
C SER A 71 4.29 8.60 -2.31
N TYR A 72 3.43 8.34 -1.32
CA TYR A 72 2.42 9.30 -0.86
C TYR A 72 3.03 10.48 -0.09
N LYS A 73 4.19 10.29 0.56
CA LYS A 73 4.92 11.39 1.20
C LYS A 73 5.48 12.37 0.18
N THR A 74 5.99 11.86 -0.93
CA THR A 74 6.65 12.67 -1.97
C THR A 74 5.67 13.28 -2.97
N SER A 75 4.43 12.81 -3.03
CA SER A 75 3.43 13.30 -3.98
C SER A 75 2.85 14.66 -3.58
N THR A 76 2.96 15.65 -4.48
CA THR A 76 2.37 16.99 -4.32
C THR A 76 0.87 17.01 -4.57
N SER A 77 0.31 16.01 -5.27
CA SER A 77 -1.11 15.92 -5.62
C SER A 77 -1.94 15.09 -4.64
N CYS A 78 -1.34 14.60 -3.56
CA CYS A 78 -1.99 13.72 -2.59
C CYS A 78 -2.74 14.50 -1.50
N HIS A 79 -3.97 14.07 -1.19
CA HIS A 79 -4.80 14.63 -0.11
C HIS A 79 -4.09 14.55 1.25
N SER A 80 -4.28 15.55 2.12
CA SER A 80 -3.63 15.61 3.45
C SER A 80 -3.86 14.35 4.27
N ASP A 81 -5.09 13.86 4.26
CA ASP A 81 -5.51 12.71 5.07
C ASP A 81 -4.80 11.42 4.64
N LEU A 82 -4.51 11.27 3.35
CA LEU A 82 -3.76 10.14 2.83
C LEU A 82 -2.28 10.21 3.19
N LYS A 83 -1.70 11.41 3.29
CA LYS A 83 -0.31 11.59 3.76
C LYS A 83 -0.19 11.17 5.23
N GLU A 84 -1.08 11.66 6.07
CA GLU A 84 -1.12 11.28 7.48
C GLU A 84 -1.40 9.78 7.65
N THR A 85 -2.33 9.24 6.86
CA THR A 85 -2.62 7.80 6.86
C THR A 85 -1.39 6.98 6.44
N ALA A 86 -0.63 7.44 5.44
CA ALA A 86 0.59 6.77 5.01
C ALA A 86 1.65 6.76 6.11
N GLU A 87 1.80 7.86 6.85
CA GLU A 87 2.71 7.95 8.00
C GLU A 87 2.34 6.96 9.10
N ARG A 88 1.08 6.96 9.53
CA ARG A 88 0.59 6.01 10.53
C ARG A 88 0.71 4.56 10.06
N ALA A 89 0.51 4.30 8.76
CA ALA A 89 0.67 2.97 8.18
C ALA A 89 2.14 2.51 8.20
N ILE A 90 3.10 3.39 7.95
CA ILE A 90 4.53 3.11 8.07
C ILE A 90 4.86 2.75 9.51
N GLU A 91 4.46 3.56 10.49
CA GLU A 91 4.69 3.28 11.91
C GLU A 91 4.10 1.92 12.33
N LYS A 92 2.90 1.60 11.82
CA LYS A 92 2.24 0.31 12.07
C LYS A 92 3.04 -0.83 11.46
N LEU A 93 3.48 -0.70 10.22
CA LEU A 93 4.30 -1.72 9.55
C LEU A 93 5.64 -1.91 10.27
N GLU A 94 6.31 -0.85 10.69
CA GLU A 94 7.56 -0.92 11.46
C GLU A 94 7.37 -1.66 12.78
N LYS A 95 6.24 -1.45 13.47
CA LYS A 95 5.91 -2.16 14.71
C LYS A 95 5.77 -3.68 14.51
N TYR A 96 5.16 -4.11 13.41
CA TYR A 96 4.95 -5.54 13.13
C TYR A 96 6.08 -6.15 12.29
N TYR A 97 6.93 -5.33 11.68
CA TYR A 97 8.14 -5.81 11.04
C TYR A 97 9.09 -6.26 12.15
N PRO A 98 9.40 -7.56 12.24
CA PRO A 98 10.01 -8.07 13.44
C PRO A 98 11.47 -7.59 13.49
N THR A 99 11.77 -6.72 14.44
CA THR A 99 13.14 -6.26 14.70
C THR A 99 14.05 -7.45 15.09
N SER A 100 13.49 -8.53 15.68
CA SER A 100 14.19 -9.77 16.04
C SER A 100 14.06 -10.91 15.01
N ASP A 101 12.88 -11.12 14.40
CA ASP A 101 12.66 -12.19 13.39
C ASP A 101 12.95 -11.72 11.94
N GLY A 102 13.32 -10.45 11.75
CA GLY A 102 13.67 -9.89 10.45
C GLY A 102 14.89 -10.61 9.85
N LEU A 103 15.79 -11.11 10.70
CA LEU A 103 16.89 -11.99 10.27
C LEU A 103 16.37 -13.32 9.72
N VAL A 104 15.33 -13.92 10.31
CA VAL A 104 14.74 -15.18 9.80
C VAL A 104 14.05 -14.93 8.46
N CYS A 105 13.34 -13.81 8.31
CA CYS A 105 12.77 -13.39 7.03
C CYS A 105 13.85 -13.14 5.97
N LEU A 106 14.98 -12.53 6.35
CA LEU A 106 16.10 -12.30 5.45
C LEU A 106 16.85 -13.58 5.08
N MET A 107 17.07 -14.48 6.04
CA MET A 107 17.71 -15.77 5.81
C MET A 107 16.84 -16.66 4.91
N SER A 108 15.54 -16.73 5.17
CA SER A 108 14.60 -17.44 4.29
C SER A 108 14.55 -16.84 2.87
N LEU A 109 14.68 -15.53 2.73
CA LEU A 109 14.79 -14.85 1.43
C LEU A 109 16.08 -15.25 0.68
N ILE A 110 17.22 -15.33 1.36
CA ILE A 110 18.51 -15.72 0.77
C ILE A 110 18.51 -17.19 0.35
N LEU A 111 17.89 -18.03 1.19
CA LEU A 111 17.77 -19.47 0.99
C LEU A 111 16.72 -19.84 -0.07
N ASP A 112 15.74 -18.97 -0.35
CA ASP A 112 14.75 -19.20 -1.40
C ASP A 112 15.28 -18.75 -2.78
N PRO A 113 15.63 -19.68 -3.69
CA PRO A 113 16.15 -19.33 -5.00
C PRO A 113 15.15 -18.56 -5.85
N ARG A 114 13.84 -18.64 -5.57
CA ARG A 114 12.79 -17.87 -6.27
C ARG A 114 12.92 -16.37 -6.01
N CYS A 115 13.48 -16.00 -4.87
CA CYS A 115 13.54 -14.62 -4.40
C CYS A 115 14.90 -13.96 -4.65
N ARG A 116 15.97 -14.74 -4.87
CA ARG A 116 17.34 -14.26 -5.10
C ARG A 116 17.40 -13.19 -6.20
N LEU A 117 16.83 -13.43 -7.37
CA LEU A 117 16.93 -12.46 -8.49
C LEU A 117 16.24 -11.13 -8.16
N LYS A 118 15.06 -11.20 -7.53
CA LYS A 118 14.21 -10.04 -7.28
C LYS A 118 14.79 -9.12 -6.21
N TRP A 119 15.39 -9.68 -5.16
CA TRP A 119 16.00 -8.90 -4.09
C TRP A 119 17.27 -8.16 -4.54
N TYR A 120 18.16 -8.82 -5.28
CA TYR A 120 19.38 -8.18 -5.78
C TYR A 120 19.07 -6.95 -6.65
N VAL A 121 18.11 -7.06 -7.56
CA VAL A 121 17.69 -5.95 -8.41
C VAL A 121 17.13 -4.79 -7.58
N CYS A 122 16.25 -5.06 -6.61
CA CYS A 122 15.67 -4.01 -5.76
C CYS A 122 16.69 -3.35 -4.84
N ARG A 123 17.68 -4.09 -4.33
CA ARG A 123 18.71 -3.53 -3.42
C ARG A 123 19.70 -2.64 -4.15
N ILE A 124 20.13 -3.04 -5.36
CA ILE A 124 21.01 -2.24 -6.22
C ILE A 124 20.31 -0.92 -6.58
N PHE A 125 19.03 -0.97 -6.96
CA PHE A 125 18.24 0.24 -7.23
C PHE A 125 18.16 1.18 -6.02
N ARG A 126 17.91 0.64 -4.81
CA ARG A 126 17.82 1.47 -3.60
C ARG A 126 19.15 2.09 -3.18
N GLN A 127 20.26 1.37 -3.33
CA GLN A 127 21.59 1.95 -3.08
C GLN A 127 21.92 3.06 -4.08
N ASN A 128 21.66 2.85 -5.37
CA ASN A 128 21.91 3.86 -6.40
C ASN A 128 21.06 5.13 -6.17
N TYR A 129 19.78 4.98 -5.81
CA TYR A 129 18.91 6.10 -5.49
C TYR A 129 19.38 6.90 -4.26
N ASN A 130 19.83 6.21 -3.21
CA ASN A 130 20.35 6.87 -2.00
C ASN A 130 21.70 7.56 -2.22
N ASN A 131 22.53 7.04 -3.13
CA ASN A 131 23.79 7.67 -3.50
C ASN A 131 23.55 8.95 -4.32
N VAL A 132 22.61 8.92 -5.28
CA VAL A 132 22.21 10.12 -6.05
C VAL A 132 21.62 11.20 -5.14
N LYS A 133 20.84 10.84 -4.11
CA LYS A 133 20.34 11.82 -3.12
C LYS A 133 21.43 12.43 -2.25
N LYS A 134 22.56 11.75 -2.03
CA LYS A 134 23.69 12.28 -1.23
C LYS A 134 24.59 13.22 -2.02
N GLU A 135 24.61 13.11 -3.35
CA GLU A 135 25.42 13.98 -4.23
C GLU A 135 24.71 15.29 -4.62
N SER A 136 23.42 15.44 -4.28
CA SER A 136 22.60 16.62 -4.58
C SER A 136 22.46 17.61 -3.40
N TYR A 137 23.32 17.50 -2.38
CA TYR A 137 23.45 18.45 -1.26
C TYR A 137 24.86 19.03 -1.21
#